data_AF-A0A3A2ZF01-F1
#
_entry.id   AF-A0A3A2ZF01-F1
#
_cell.length_a   1.000
_cell.length_b   1.000
_cell.length_c   1.000
_cell.angle_alpha   90.00
_cell.angle_beta   90.00
_cell.angle_gamma   90.00
#
_symmetry.space_group_name_H-M   'P 1'
#
loop_
_entity.id
_entity.type
_entity.pdbx_description
1 polymer ?
#
loop_
_entity_poly.entity_id
_entity_poly.type
_entity_poly.pdbx_seq_one_letter_code
_entity_poly.pdbx_strand_id
1 'polypeptide(L)'
;MSRLLDEETQMTHKALASKIDAKIDDAKFFNKLPKLPPEFDAQQIDWAYGPIIQSGGKYDLKLTATSDDNNLQPGIIIAGFGVRYRTY
;
A
#
# COMPACT_ATOMS: atom_id res chain seq x y z
N MET A 1 16.33 2.57 6.07
CA MET A 1 16.38 1.63 4.93
C MET A 1 15.13 0.78 4.94
N SER A 2 14.75 0.22 3.78
CA SER A 2 13.54 -0.57 3.60
C SER A 2 13.75 -2.00 4.11
N ARG A 3 13.15 -2.32 5.26
CA ARG A 3 13.32 -3.60 5.97
C ARG A 3 13.21 -4.84 5.07
N LEU A 4 12.23 -4.88 4.16
CA LEU A 4 12.04 -6.04 3.27
C LEU A 4 13.20 -6.29 2.30
N LEU A 5 13.82 -5.21 1.82
CA LEU A 5 15.01 -5.32 0.96
C LEU A 5 16.27 -5.61 1.79
N ASP A 6 16.35 -5.03 2.98
CA ASP A 6 17.49 -5.25 3.89
C ASP A 6 17.54 -6.70 4.41
N GLU A 7 16.37 -7.33 4.58
CA GLU A 7 16.21 -8.72 5.03
C GLU A 7 16.22 -9.74 3.85
N GLU A 8 16.49 -9.30 2.61
CA GLU A 8 16.44 -10.12 1.38
C GLU A 8 15.16 -10.97 1.23
N THR A 9 14.06 -10.51 1.82
CA THR A 9 12.82 -11.27 1.88
C THR A 9 12.16 -11.29 0.51
N GLN A 10 12.00 -12.49 -0.06
CA GLN A 10 11.27 -12.67 -1.31
C GLN A 10 9.78 -12.34 -1.10
N MET A 11 9.34 -11.23 -1.71
CA MET A 11 7.95 -10.80 -1.67
C MET A 11 7.56 -10.21 -3.01
N THR A 12 6.50 -10.75 -3.61
CA THR A 12 5.97 -10.21 -4.88
C THR A 12 5.31 -8.86 -4.65
N HIS A 13 5.27 -8.04 -5.70
CA HIS A 13 4.56 -6.75 -5.65
C HIS A 13 3.10 -6.95 -5.26
N LYS A 14 2.43 -7.95 -5.85
CA LYS A 14 1.04 -8.31 -5.52
C LYS A 14 0.87 -8.75 -4.07
N ALA A 15 1.78 -9.54 -3.51
CA ALA A 15 1.71 -9.95 -2.11
C ALA A 15 1.90 -8.77 -1.16
N LEU A 16 2.83 -7.85 -1.47
CA LEU A 16 3.03 -6.63 -0.69
C LEU A 16 1.82 -5.71 -0.78
N ALA A 17 1.28 -5.49 -1.98
CA ALA A 17 0.06 -4.73 -2.19
C ALA A 17 -1.10 -5.32 -1.38
N SER A 18 -1.31 -6.64 -1.43
CA SER A 18 -2.37 -7.31 -0.66
C SER A 18 -2.22 -7.14 0.85
N LYS A 19 -0.98 -7.12 1.36
CA LYS A 19 -0.71 -6.85 2.79
C LYS A 19 -1.06 -5.41 3.18
N ILE A 20 -0.84 -4.45 2.28
CA ILE A 20 -1.22 -3.05 2.49
C ILE A 20 -2.74 -2.91 2.40
N ASP A 21 -3.37 -3.56 1.42
CA ASP A 21 -4.81 -3.55 1.20
C ASP A 21 -5.56 -3.99 2.47
N ALA A 22 -5.15 -5.11 3.06
CA ALA A 22 -5.72 -5.63 4.31
C ALA A 22 -5.51 -4.73 5.55
N LYS A 23 -4.66 -3.70 5.48
CA LYS A 23 -4.48 -2.77 6.61
C LYS A 23 -5.60 -1.78 6.77
N ILE A 24 -6.42 -1.56 5.74
CA ILE A 24 -7.57 -0.68 5.85
C ILE A 24 -8.62 -1.19 6.84
N ASP A 25 -8.70 -2.52 7.03
CA ASP A 25 -9.62 -3.16 7.96
C ASP A 25 -9.06 -3.28 9.40
N ASP A 26 -7.79 -2.91 9.60
CA ASP A 26 -7.12 -3.02 10.91
C ASP A 26 -7.40 -1.77 11.76
N ALA A 27 -8.56 -1.72 12.42
CA ALA A 27 -8.92 -0.59 13.29
C ALA A 27 -7.85 -0.29 14.37
N LYS A 28 -7.11 -1.31 14.83
CA LYS A 28 -6.02 -1.14 15.81
C LYS A 28 -4.82 -0.40 15.22
N PHE A 29 -4.57 -0.54 13.92
CA PHE A 29 -3.56 0.23 13.22
C PHE A 29 -3.88 1.72 13.28
N PHE A 30 -5.13 2.10 12.97
CA PHE A 30 -5.55 3.50 13.02
C PHE A 30 -5.50 4.10 14.43
N ASN A 31 -5.94 3.37 15.45
CA ASN A 31 -5.88 3.84 16.84
C ASN A 31 -4.45 4.15 17.33
N LYS A 32 -3.42 3.62 16.67
CA LYS A 32 -2.01 3.86 17.02
C LYS A 32 -1.37 4.98 16.20
N LEU A 33 -2.06 5.52 15.18
CA LEU A 33 -1.53 6.60 14.35
C LEU A 33 -1.57 7.92 15.12
N PRO A 34 -0.41 8.57 15.37
CA PRO A 34 -0.29 9.69 16.32
C PRO A 34 -0.89 11.02 15.87
N LYS A 35 -1.75 11.04 14.83
CA LYS A 35 -2.26 12.29 14.21
C LYS A 35 -3.67 12.16 13.65
N LEU A 36 -4.43 11.15 14.06
CA LEU A 36 -5.84 11.07 13.68
C LEU A 36 -6.67 12.00 14.59
N PRO A 37 -7.65 12.72 14.03
CA PRO A 37 -8.53 13.55 14.83
C PRO A 37 -9.36 12.68 15.79
N PRO A 38 -9.79 13.22 16.96
CA PRO A 38 -10.60 12.47 17.92
C PRO A 38 -11.88 11.86 17.32
N GLU A 39 -12.45 12.52 16.30
CA GLU A 39 -13.65 12.10 15.57
C GLU A 39 -13.36 11.20 14.35
N PHE A 40 -12.14 10.69 14.21
CA PHE A 40 -11.81 9.72 13.16
C PHE A 40 -12.60 8.42 13.37
N ASP A 41 -13.31 8.01 12.32
CA ASP A 41 -14.04 6.75 12.29
C ASP A 41 -13.42 5.80 11.27
N ALA A 42 -12.78 4.73 11.76
CA ALA A 42 -12.19 3.69 10.92
C ALA A 42 -13.20 2.97 10.01
N GLN A 43 -14.52 3.09 10.26
CA GLN A 43 -15.54 2.54 9.37
C GLN A 43 -15.85 3.45 8.17
N GLN A 44 -15.38 4.69 8.19
CA GLN A 44 -15.63 5.69 7.15
C GLN A 44 -14.47 5.83 6.15
N ILE A 45 -13.41 5.03 6.30
CA ILE A 45 -12.29 4.96 5.36
C ILE A 45 -12.44 3.75 4.46
N ASP A 46 -12.12 3.91 3.18
CA ASP A 46 -12.12 2.84 2.18
C ASP A 46 -11.11 3.18 1.07
N TRP A 47 -10.84 2.27 0.15
CA TRP A 47 -9.95 2.52 -0.99
C TRP A 47 -10.69 3.29 -2.10
N ALA A 48 -10.11 4.40 -2.55
CA ALA A 48 -10.48 5.03 -3.82
C ALA A 48 -9.88 4.22 -4.99
N TYR A 49 -8.65 3.74 -4.80
CA TYR A 49 -8.02 2.69 -5.59
C TYR A 49 -7.02 1.94 -4.71
N GLY A 50 -6.97 0.63 -4.88
CA GLY A 50 -6.11 -0.24 -4.08
C GLY A 50 -4.62 0.01 -4.32
N PRO A 51 -3.75 -0.55 -3.47
CA PRO A 51 -2.32 -0.36 -3.56
C PRO A 51 -1.70 -0.99 -4.81
N ILE A 52 -0.87 -0.21 -5.47
CA ILE A 52 -0.07 -0.59 -6.64
C ILE A 52 1.40 -0.43 -6.27
N ILE A 53 2.18 -1.49 -6.43
CA ILE A 53 3.62 -1.52 -6.17
C ILE A 53 4.32 -1.97 -7.44
N GLN A 54 5.39 -1.28 -7.83
CA GLN A 54 6.21 -1.59 -9.00
C GLN A 54 7.68 -1.36 -8.69
N SER A 55 8.56 -2.25 -9.14
CA SER A 55 10.02 -2.12 -9.07
C SER A 55 10.70 -2.96 -10.15
N GLY A 56 12.02 -2.89 -10.26
CA GLY A 56 12.77 -3.76 -11.18
C GLY A 56 12.75 -3.31 -12.65
N GLY A 57 12.53 -2.02 -12.91
CA GLY A 57 12.69 -1.44 -14.25
C GLY A 57 11.47 -1.57 -15.16
N LYS A 58 10.39 -2.22 -14.72
CA LYS A 58 9.13 -2.32 -15.46
C LYS A 58 8.07 -1.45 -14.79
N TYR A 59 7.75 -0.32 -15.41
CA TYR A 59 6.80 0.65 -14.86
C TYR A 59 5.63 0.89 -15.81
N ASP A 60 4.42 0.97 -15.24
CA ASP A 60 3.21 1.44 -15.91
C ASP A 60 2.60 2.58 -15.07
N LEU A 61 2.53 3.77 -15.67
CA LEU A 61 2.00 4.98 -15.04
C LEU A 61 0.53 5.24 -15.40
N LYS A 62 -0.12 4.32 -16.11
CA LYS A 62 -1.56 4.40 -16.37
C LYS A 62 -2.34 4.20 -15.09
N LEU A 63 -3.54 4.81 -15.04
CA LEU A 63 -4.49 4.62 -13.93
C LEU A 63 -4.97 3.17 -13.78
N THR A 64 -4.80 2.35 -14.81
CA THR A 64 -5.16 0.93 -14.84
C THR A 64 -4.02 -0.01 -14.44
N ALA A 65 -2.88 0.53 -14.01
CA ALA A 65 -1.73 -0.29 -13.63
C ALA A 65 -2.07 -1.21 -12.43
N THR A 66 -1.49 -2.40 -12.42
CA THR A 66 -1.68 -3.38 -11.36
C THR A 66 -0.34 -3.94 -10.90
N SER A 67 -0.21 -4.23 -9.61
CA SER A 67 0.94 -4.96 -9.07
C SER A 67 1.06 -6.34 -9.71
N ASP A 68 2.26 -6.70 -10.16
CA ASP A 68 2.51 -7.99 -10.78
C ASP A 68 3.09 -9.03 -9.79
N ASP A 69 3.38 -10.23 -10.30
CA ASP A 69 3.92 -11.34 -9.51
C ASP A 69 5.47 -11.35 -9.46
N ASN A 70 6.14 -10.28 -9.92
CA ASN A 70 7.59 -10.16 -9.77
C ASN A 70 7.95 -9.78 -8.33
N ASN A 71 9.10 -10.26 -7.86
CA ASN A 71 9.61 -9.91 -6.53
C ASN A 71 10.07 -8.45 -6.49
N LEU A 72 9.91 -7.83 -5.31
CA LEU A 72 10.40 -6.49 -5.03
C LEU A 72 11.92 -6.43 -5.23
N GLN A 73 12.38 -5.45 -6.00
CA GLN A 73 13.79 -5.25 -6.34
C GLN A 73 14.28 -3.88 -5.85
N PRO A 74 15.55 -3.77 -5.43
CA PRO A 74 16.14 -2.50 -5.05
C PRO A 74 16.29 -1.56 -6.25
N GLY A 75 16.39 -0.26 -5.98
CA GLY A 75 16.48 0.79 -6.99
C GLY A 75 15.26 1.69 -6.96
N ILE A 76 14.61 1.88 -8.11
CA ILE A 76 13.39 2.70 -8.20
C ILE A 76 12.19 1.82 -7.82
N ILE A 77 11.42 2.30 -6.84
CA ILE A 77 10.18 1.68 -6.40
C ILE A 77 9.08 2.72 -6.53
N ILE A 78 8.03 2.39 -7.27
CA ILE A 78 6.82 3.19 -7.40
C ILE A 78 5.75 2.55 -6.52
N ALA A 79 5.19 3.33 -5.61
CA ALA A 79 4.05 2.95 -4.79
C ALA A 79 2.94 3.99 -4.96
N GLY A 80 1.73 3.54 -5.22
CA GLY A 80 0.55 4.39 -5.35
C GLY A 80 -0.66 3.72 -4.73
N PHE A 81 -1.44 4.48 -3.98
CA PHE A 81 -2.75 4.08 -3.46
C PHE A 81 -3.56 5.34 -3.19
N GLY A 82 -4.89 5.20 -3.21
CA GLY A 82 -5.80 6.28 -2.88
C GLY A 82 -6.79 5.81 -1.84
N VAL A 83 -6.95 6.57 -0.77
CA VAL A 83 -7.99 6.34 0.23
C VAL A 83 -9.10 7.36 0.04
N ARG A 84 -10.34 6.94 0.32
CA ARG A 84 -11.50 7.80 0.47
C ARG A 84 -11.93 7.81 1.94
N TYR A 85 -12.24 8.97 2.48
CA TYR A 85 -12.81 9.12 3.82
C TYR A 85 -14.13 9.89 3.72
N ARG A 86 -15.21 9.32 4.26
CA ARG A 86 -16.57 9.89 4.13
C ARG A 86 -16.90 10.28 2.69
N THR A 87 -16.60 9.36 1.76
CA THR A 87 -16.84 9.49 0.30
C THR A 87 -15.90 10.42 -0.50
N TYR A 88 -14.91 11.06 0.14
CA TYR A 88 -13.93 11.94 -0.53
C TYR A 88 -12.53 11.36 -0.54
#